data_AF-A0A2N1XXH2-F1
#
_entry.id   AF-A0A2N1XXH2-F1
#
_cell.length_a   1.000
_cell.length_b   1.000
_cell.length_c   1.000
_cell.angle_alpha   90.00
_cell.angle_beta   90.00
_cell.angle_gamma   90.00
#
_symmetry.space_group_name_H-M   'P 1'
#
loop_
_entity.id
_entity.type
_entity.pdbx_description
1 polymer ?
#
loop_
_entity_poly.entity_id
_entity_poly.type
_entity_poly.pdbx_seq_one_letter_code
_entity_poly.pdbx_strand_id
1 'polypeptide(L)' 'MQATITSFWDWQQHFADEKSCLQAIIKLRWPEGFCCPRCGHQKG' A
#
# COMPACT_ATOMS: atom_id res chain seq x y z
N MET A 1 -1.52 -3.70 -18.65
CA MET A 1 -0.38 -2.76 -18.59
C MET A 1 -0.11 -2.49 -17.12
N GLN A 2 0.91 -3.13 -16.53
CA GLN A 2 1.29 -2.90 -15.12
C GLN A 2 2.42 -1.86 -15.12
N ALA A 3 2.21 -0.74 -14.43
CA ALA A 3 3.25 0.25 -14.21
C ALA A 3 4.25 -0.33 -13.20
N THR A 4 5.33 -0.93 -13.69
CA THR A 4 6.46 -1.33 -12.86
C THR A 4 7.27 -0.09 -12.54
N ILE A 5 7.30 0.31 -11.27
CA ILE A 5 8.23 1.32 -10.77
C ILE A 5 9.64 0.76 -11.02
N THR A 6 10.29 1.21 -12.09
CA THR A 6 11.54 0.63 -12.60
C THR A 6 12.80 1.30 -12.05
N SER A 7 12.69 2.47 -11.41
CA SER A 7 13.82 3.19 -10.84
C SER A 7 13.58 3.62 -9.39
N PHE A 8 14.67 3.77 -8.64
CA PHE A 8 14.64 4.26 -7.26
C PHE A 8 14.05 5.67 -7.17
N TRP A 9 14.29 6.53 -8.16
CA TRP A 9 13.78 7.91 -8.17
C TRP A 9 12.26 7.94 -8.36
N ASP A 10 11.72 7.09 -9.23
CA ASP A 10 10.28 6.93 -9.39
C ASP A 10 9.64 6.43 -8.08
N TRP A 11 10.29 5.45 -7.43
CA TRP A 11 9.85 4.95 -6.12
C TRP A 11 9.85 6.06 -5.07
N GLN A 12 10.93 6.84 -4.99
CA GLN A 12 11.06 7.93 -4.05
C GLN A 12 10.01 9.02 -4.30
N GLN A 13 9.63 9.30 -5.54
CA GLN A 13 8.55 10.25 -5.85
C GLN A 13 7.17 9.73 -5.44
N HIS A 14 6.89 8.44 -5.65
CA HIS A 14 5.61 7.84 -5.26
C HIS A 14 5.44 7.66 -3.75
N PHE A 15 6.54 7.52 -3.01
CA PHE A 15 6.56 7.29 -1.55
C PHE A 15 7.33 8.36 -0.77
N ALA A 16 7.37 9.60 -1.29
CA ALA A 16 8.13 10.71 -0.69
C ALA A 16 7.67 11.07 0.73
N ASP A 17 6.38 10.88 1.02
CA ASP A 17 5.75 11.22 2.30
C ASP A 17 5.25 9.98 3.04
N GLU A 18 5.34 10.01 4.37
CA GLU A 18 4.83 8.94 5.24
C GLU A 18 3.37 8.62 4.97
N LYS A 19 2.53 9.65 4.75
CA LYS A 19 1.11 9.47 4.45
C LYS A 19 0.88 8.72 3.15
N SER A 20 1.62 9.06 2.09
CA SER A 20 1.53 8.42 0.77
C SER A 20 2.00 6.97 0.84
N CYS A 21 3.11 6.72 1.55
CA CYS A 21 3.62 5.38 1.82
C CYS A 21 2.61 4.52 2.57
N LEU A 22 2.04 5.04 3.67
CA LEU A 22 1.07 4.33 4.49
C LEU A 22 -0.20 3.99 3.69
N GLN A 23 -0.71 4.93 2.90
CA GLN A 23 -1.89 4.70 2.04
C GLN A 23 -1.64 3.61 1.00
N ALA A 24 -0.45 3.58 0.40
CA ALA A 24 -0.09 2.54 -0.55
C ALA A 24 0.03 1.16 0.11
N ILE A 25 0.64 1.07 1.29
CA ILE A 25 0.74 -0.18 2.06
C ILE A 25 -0.67 -0.67 2.43
N ILE A 26 -1.57 0.22 2.84
CA ILE A 26 -2.94 -0.12 3.17
C ILE A 26 -3.65 -0.69 1.95
N LYS A 27 -3.58 -0.02 0.79
CA LYS A 27 -4.18 -0.51 -0.46
C LYS A 27 -3.62 -1.85 -0.91
N LEU A 28 -2.32 -2.08 -0.74
CA LEU A 28 -1.67 -3.34 -1.09
C LEU A 28 -2.05 -4.48 -0.14
N ARG A 29 -2.12 -4.22 1.16
CA ARG A 29 -2.50 -5.22 2.17
C ARG A 29 -4.00 -5.53 2.14
N TRP A 30 -4.81 -4.53 1.83
CA TRP A 30 -6.25 -4.53 2.02
C TRP A 30 -6.97 -3.83 0.85
N PRO A 31 -6.93 -4.42 -0.36
CA PRO A 31 -7.56 -3.83 -1.54
C PRO A 31 -9.07 -3.62 -1.36
N GLU A 32 -9.73 -4.55 -0.66
CA GLU A 32 -11.18 -4.55 -0.40
C GLU A 32 -11.55 -4.01 0.99
N GLY A 33 -10.60 -3.39 1.71
CA GLY A 33 -10.80 -2.90 3.07
C GLY A 33 -10.05 -3.72 4.14
N PHE A 34 -9.87 -3.11 5.32
CA PHE A 34 -9.06 -3.68 6.40
C PHE A 34 -9.54 -5.09 6.76
N CYS A 35 -8.61 -6.02 6.86
CA CYS A 35 -8.87 -7.40 7.25
C CYS A 35 -7.71 -7.92 8.10
N CYS A 36 -7.98 -8.30 9.34
CA CYS A 36 -6.93 -8.81 10.22
C CYS A 36 -6.31 -10.09 9.61
N PRO A 37 -5.00 -10.13 9.31
CA PRO A 37 -4.37 -11.31 8.70
C PRO A 37 -4.36 -12.53 9.63
N ARG A 38 -4.64 -12.34 10.93
CA ARG A 38 -4.68 -13.42 11.93
C ARG A 38 -6.06 -14.05 12.08
N CYS A 39 -7.14 -13.26 11.99
CA CYS A 39 -8.51 -13.74 12.25
C CYS A 39 -9.52 -13.46 11.13
N GLY A 40 -9.15 -12.73 10.08
CA GLY A 40 -10.04 -12.44 8.95
C GLY A 40 -11.13 -11.41 9.23
N HIS A 41 -11.17 -10.81 10.43
CA HIS A 41 -12.16 -9.81 10.78
C HIS A 41 -11.84 -8.44 10.20
N GLN A 42 -12.88 -7.75 9.73
CA GLN A 42 -12.78 -6.42 9.11
C GLN A 42 -13.00 -5.26 10.10
N LYS A 43 -13.27 -5.57 11.37
CA LYS A 43 -13.44 -4.62 12.47
C LYS A 43 -12.77 -5.20 13.72
N GLY A 44 -12.07 -4.33 14.45
CA GLY A 44 -11.43 -4.63 15.73
C GLY A 44 -12.42 -4.65 16.88
#